data_AF-A0A661KN01-F1
#
_entry.id   AF-A0A661KN01-F1
#
_cell.length_a   1.000
_cell.length_b   1.000
_cell.length_c   1.000
_cell.angle_alpha   90.00
_cell.angle_beta   90.00
_cell.angle_gamma   90.00
#
_symmetry.space_group_name_H-M   'P 1'
#
loop_
_entity.id
_entity.type
_entity.pdbx_description
1 polymer ?
#
loop_
_entity_poly.entity_id
_entity_poly.type
_entity_poly.pdbx_seq_one_letter_code
_entity_poly.pdbx_strand_id
1 'polypeptide(L)'
;WAKGCLHQMQEITTSGPYMLIRHPFYLGNFFLDMSICIMSGFIPLMLLFPFMWLGIYIPKMREEEERMIKQFGVAYEDYKKNVPMWFPLKRPILSKKGFSWKNPNILGTEIPRTLRFLCYPLLFLSIYVLKSPETGKYPLIMLLASSIGCFYLMSLEIKRLAKQKSSFFSLINPNYLIIVAICLGFLIRCLEIE
;
A
#
# COMPACT_ATOMS: atom_id res chain seq x y z
N TRP A 1 -2.18 -9.03 2.40
CA TRP A 1 -1.90 -10.15 3.32
C TRP A 1 -0.60 -9.96 4.12
N ALA A 2 0.59 -9.94 3.50
CA ALA A 2 1.88 -9.80 4.21
C ALA A 2 1.92 -8.66 5.25
N LYS A 3 1.58 -7.43 4.83
CA LYS A 3 1.54 -6.25 5.71
C LYS A 3 0.58 -6.34 6.90
N GLY A 4 -0.46 -7.18 6.80
CA GLY A 4 -1.41 -7.39 7.90
C GLY A 4 -0.97 -8.43 8.92
N CYS A 5 -0.02 -9.28 8.57
CA CYS A 5 0.65 -10.19 9.50
C CYS A 5 1.89 -9.53 10.14
N LEU A 6 2.49 -8.53 9.49
CA LEU A 6 3.76 -7.91 9.89
C LEU A 6 3.58 -6.88 11.01
N HIS A 7 4.29 -7.07 12.12
CA HIS A 7 4.49 -6.05 13.16
C HIS A 7 5.96 -5.62 13.19
N GLN A 8 6.29 -4.61 12.37
CA GLN A 8 7.66 -4.13 12.19
C GLN A 8 8.35 -3.79 13.51
N MET A 9 9.54 -4.37 13.74
CA MET A 9 10.39 -4.13 14.92
C MET A 9 9.69 -4.39 16.28
N GLN A 10 8.61 -5.15 16.33
CA GLN A 10 7.92 -5.49 17.58
C GLN A 10 8.06 -6.97 17.91
N GLU A 11 7.93 -7.83 16.89
CA GLU A 11 8.06 -9.27 17.03
C GLU A 11 8.58 -9.90 15.73
N ILE A 12 9.18 -11.08 15.84
CA ILE A 12 9.50 -11.91 14.68
C ILE A 12 8.18 -12.45 14.13
N THR A 13 7.75 -11.90 12.99
CA THR A 13 6.54 -12.36 12.31
C THR A 13 6.83 -13.68 11.60
N THR A 14 6.21 -14.77 12.08
CA THR A 14 6.33 -16.12 11.51
C THR A 14 5.02 -16.60 10.86
N SER A 15 4.06 -15.69 10.67
CA SER A 15 2.73 -15.99 10.16
C SER A 15 2.46 -15.44 8.77
N GLY A 16 1.39 -15.97 8.15
CA GLY A 16 1.02 -15.61 6.80
C GLY A 16 2.17 -15.93 5.82
N PRO A 17 2.51 -15.04 4.88
CA PRO A 17 3.53 -15.35 3.89
C PRO A 17 4.96 -15.38 4.48
N TYR A 18 5.17 -14.85 5.69
CA TYR A 18 6.47 -14.92 6.39
C TYR A 18 6.82 -16.32 6.88
N MET A 19 5.86 -17.27 6.89
CA MET A 19 6.18 -18.68 7.14
C MET A 19 6.82 -19.38 5.94
N LEU A 20 6.67 -18.82 4.73
CA LEU A 20 7.10 -19.40 3.47
C LEU A 20 8.46 -18.83 3.05
N ILE A 21 8.59 -17.50 3.14
CA ILE A 21 9.76 -16.75 2.71
C ILE A 21 9.99 -15.56 3.64
N ARG A 22 11.25 -15.15 3.83
CA ARG A 22 11.57 -14.05 4.77
C ARG A 22 11.14 -12.68 4.27
N HIS A 23 11.13 -12.48 2.95
CA HIS A 23 10.93 -11.17 2.30
C HIS A 23 9.75 -11.17 1.32
N PRO A 24 8.53 -11.57 1.73
CA PRO A 24 7.40 -11.74 0.81
C PRO A 24 6.92 -10.43 0.17
N PHE A 25 7.11 -9.31 0.86
CA PHE A 25 6.76 -7.99 0.32
C PHE A 25 7.66 -7.61 -0.87
N TYR A 26 8.96 -7.86 -0.76
CA TYR A 26 9.89 -7.60 -1.85
C TYR A 26 9.60 -8.52 -3.05
N LEU A 27 9.30 -9.80 -2.81
CA LEU A 27 8.91 -10.71 -3.89
C LEU A 27 7.63 -10.23 -4.61
N GLY A 28 6.63 -9.76 -3.86
CA GLY A 28 5.44 -9.16 -4.45
C GLY A 28 5.74 -7.94 -5.32
N ASN A 29 6.59 -7.04 -4.83
CA ASN A 29 7.02 -5.86 -5.59
C ASN A 29 7.80 -6.24 -6.85
N PHE A 30 8.68 -7.24 -6.77
CA PHE A 30 9.39 -7.75 -7.94
C PHE A 30 8.42 -8.15 -9.06
N PHE A 31 7.37 -8.92 -8.75
CA PHE A 31 6.39 -9.33 -9.76
C PHE A 31 5.57 -8.16 -10.30
N LEU A 32 5.18 -7.20 -9.45
CA LEU A 32 4.49 -5.99 -9.88
C LEU A 32 5.35 -5.16 -10.83
N ASP A 33 6.59 -4.87 -10.44
CA ASP A 33 7.51 -4.07 -11.26
C ASP A 33 7.87 -4.79 -12.56
N MET A 34 8.13 -6.11 -12.50
CA MET A 34 8.41 -6.94 -13.67
C MET A 34 7.21 -6.97 -14.64
N SER A 35 5.97 -6.96 -14.13
CA SER A 35 4.78 -6.90 -14.99
C SER A 35 4.73 -5.60 -15.81
N ILE A 36 5.14 -4.47 -15.22
CA ILE A 36 5.22 -3.18 -15.92
C ILE A 36 6.31 -3.24 -17.00
N CYS A 37 7.47 -3.85 -16.69
CA CYS A 37 8.53 -4.07 -17.67
C CYS A 37 8.04 -4.95 -18.84
N ILE A 38 7.27 -6.01 -18.56
CA ILE A 38 6.68 -6.86 -19.61
C ILE A 38 5.67 -6.07 -20.45
N MET A 39 4.77 -5.30 -19.82
CA MET A 39 3.79 -4.47 -20.52
C MET A 39 4.43 -3.40 -21.41
N SER A 40 5.64 -2.96 -21.10
CA SER A 40 6.38 -2.00 -21.95
C SER A 40 6.75 -2.57 -23.32
N GLY A 41 6.77 -3.89 -23.49
CA GLY A 41 7.22 -4.57 -24.72
C GLY A 41 8.73 -4.44 -25.00
N PHE A 42 9.49 -3.76 -24.15
CA PHE A 42 10.91 -3.51 -24.37
C PHE A 42 11.78 -4.64 -23.81
N ILE A 43 12.11 -5.61 -24.67
CA ILE A 43 12.86 -6.83 -24.33
C ILE A 43 14.16 -6.58 -23.54
N PRO A 44 15.03 -5.60 -23.90
CA PRO A 44 16.25 -5.36 -23.14
C PRO A 44 15.98 -4.99 -21.68
N LEU A 45 14.95 -4.18 -21.41
CA LEU A 45 14.56 -3.83 -20.05
C LEU A 45 14.01 -5.04 -19.29
N MET A 46 13.22 -5.89 -19.95
CA MET A 46 12.72 -7.12 -19.33
C MET A 46 13.86 -8.05 -18.87
N LEU A 47 14.93 -8.16 -19.66
CA LEU A 47 16.09 -9.00 -19.31
C LEU A 47 16.99 -8.33 -18.27
N LEU A 48 17.18 -7.02 -18.35
CA LEU A 48 18.07 -6.27 -17.45
C LEU A 48 17.46 -6.04 -16.06
N PHE A 49 16.14 -5.85 -16.00
CA PHE A 49 15.42 -5.46 -14.78
C PHE A 49 15.65 -6.42 -13.60
N PRO A 50 15.56 -7.77 -13.76
CA PRO A 50 15.83 -8.68 -12.65
C PRO A 50 17.22 -8.50 -12.03
N PHE A 51 18.26 -8.28 -12.84
CA PHE A 51 19.62 -8.07 -12.34
C PHE A 51 19.75 -6.75 -11.58
N MET A 52 19.19 -5.66 -12.13
CA MET A 52 19.17 -4.36 -11.46
C MET A 52 18.42 -4.44 -10.12
N TRP A 53 17.25 -5.06 -10.14
CA TRP A 53 16.41 -5.22 -8.96
C TRP A 53 17.13 -6.04 -7.89
N LEU A 54 17.73 -7.19 -8.24
CA LEU A 54 18.53 -7.99 -7.31
C LEU A 54 19.71 -7.20 -6.72
N GLY A 55 20.44 -6.44 -7.54
CA GLY A 55 21.57 -5.63 -7.11
C GLY A 55 21.20 -4.56 -6.08
N ILE A 56 20.00 -3.99 -6.19
CA ILE A 56 19.51 -2.94 -5.28
C ILE A 56 18.87 -3.56 -4.02
N TYR A 57 18.08 -4.61 -4.17
CA TYR A 57 17.24 -5.12 -3.09
C TYR A 57 17.92 -6.18 -2.22
N ILE A 58 18.90 -6.95 -2.72
CA ILE A 58 19.66 -7.89 -1.87
C ILE A 58 20.38 -7.16 -0.71
N PRO A 59 21.11 -6.05 -0.93
CA PRO A 59 21.75 -5.31 0.16
C PRO A 59 20.74 -4.80 1.19
N LYS A 60 19.59 -4.26 0.73
CA LYS A 60 18.52 -3.79 1.63
C LYS A 60 17.92 -4.91 2.46
N MET A 61 17.67 -6.08 1.86
CA MET A 61 17.19 -7.25 2.59
C MET A 61 18.20 -7.70 3.66
N ARG A 62 19.50 -7.66 3.36
CA ARG A 62 20.56 -7.99 4.33
C ARG A 62 20.62 -6.99 5.48
N GLU A 63 20.55 -5.70 5.18
CA GLU A 63 20.50 -4.65 6.22
C GLU A 63 19.26 -4.79 7.12
N GLU A 64 18.11 -5.18 6.56
CA GLU A 64 16.91 -5.50 7.32
C GLU A 64 17.11 -6.73 8.21
N GLU A 65 17.70 -7.81 7.68
CA GLU A 65 18.04 -9.01 8.46
C GLU A 65 19.03 -8.68 9.59
N GLU A 66 20.05 -7.87 9.34
CA GLU A 66 21.02 -7.43 10.37
C GLU A 66 20.37 -6.63 11.49
N ARG A 67 19.43 -5.74 11.17
CA ARG A 67 18.66 -5.03 12.19
C ARG A 67 17.79 -5.98 13.01
N MET A 68 17.18 -6.99 12.38
CA MET A 68 16.43 -8.02 13.09
C MET A 68 17.32 -8.86 14.00
N ILE A 69 18.53 -9.24 13.55
CA ILE A 69 19.51 -9.98 14.37
C ILE A 69 19.95 -9.11 15.56
N LYS A 70 20.25 -7.83 15.34
CA LYS A 70 20.61 -6.90 16.43
C LYS A 70 19.51 -6.78 17.47
N GLN A 71 18.24 -6.81 17.06
CA GLN A 71 17.11 -6.65 17.97
C GLN A 71 16.70 -7.96 18.68
N PHE A 72 16.67 -9.07 17.97
CA PHE A 72 16.07 -10.33 18.44
C PHE A 72 17.09 -11.48 18.62
N GLY A 73 18.35 -11.28 18.22
CA GLY A 73 19.45 -12.21 18.41
C GLY A 73 19.17 -13.61 17.86
N VAL A 74 19.46 -14.62 18.69
CA VAL A 74 19.36 -16.05 18.36
C VAL A 74 17.98 -16.44 17.82
N ALA A 75 16.90 -15.82 18.33
CA ALA A 75 15.54 -16.13 17.89
C ALA A 75 15.34 -15.84 16.39
N TYR A 76 15.96 -14.78 15.87
CA TYR A 76 15.89 -14.47 14.44
C TYR A 76 16.83 -15.36 13.62
N GLU A 77 17.99 -15.73 14.16
CA GLU A 77 18.89 -16.68 13.49
C GLU A 77 18.22 -18.05 13.30
N ASP A 78 17.50 -18.54 14.29
CA ASP A 78 16.78 -19.81 14.20
C ASP A 78 15.61 -19.71 13.21
N TYR A 79 14.89 -18.60 13.19
CA TYR A 79 13.92 -18.32 12.12
C TYR A 79 14.58 -18.33 10.73
N LYS A 80 15.75 -17.70 10.58
CA LYS A 80 16.49 -17.60 9.32
C LYS A 80 16.98 -18.96 8.79
N LYS A 81 17.32 -19.91 9.67
CA LYS A 81 17.67 -21.29 9.30
C LYS A 81 16.48 -22.07 8.73
N ASN A 82 15.28 -21.77 9.23
CA ASN A 82 14.06 -22.49 8.89
C ASN A 82 13.32 -21.91 7.68
N VAL A 83 13.35 -20.59 7.50
CA VAL A 83 12.62 -19.91 6.42
C VAL A 83 13.60 -19.38 5.37
N PRO A 84 13.48 -19.81 4.10
CA PRO A 84 14.35 -19.35 3.02
C PRO A 84 14.09 -17.89 2.62
N MET A 85 15.03 -17.28 1.90
CA MET A 85 14.93 -15.87 1.51
C MET A 85 13.91 -15.63 0.38
N TRP A 86 13.85 -16.50 -0.63
CA TRP A 86 13.15 -16.25 -1.91
C TRP A 86 12.07 -17.25 -2.29
N PHE A 87 12.37 -18.55 -2.17
CA PHE A 87 11.50 -19.62 -2.63
C PHE A 87 11.19 -20.59 -1.50
N PRO A 88 9.92 -20.98 -1.31
CA PRO A 88 9.52 -21.89 -0.24
C PRO A 88 10.00 -23.31 -0.54
N LEU A 89 11.25 -23.59 -0.18
CA LEU A 89 11.88 -24.91 -0.37
C LEU A 89 11.67 -25.85 0.82
N LYS A 90 11.14 -25.35 1.94
CA LYS A 90 10.91 -26.10 3.18
C LYS A 90 9.44 -26.05 3.57
N ARG A 91 8.96 -27.09 4.26
CA ARG A 91 7.60 -27.10 4.83
C ARG A 91 7.49 -25.93 5.81
N PRO A 92 6.44 -25.10 5.69
CA PRO A 92 6.32 -23.91 6.52
C PRO A 92 6.01 -24.27 7.97
N ILE A 93 6.56 -23.51 8.91
CA ILE A 93 6.22 -23.61 10.33
C ILE A 93 4.90 -22.87 10.54
N LEU A 94 3.81 -23.61 10.79
CA LEU A 94 2.47 -23.04 10.98
C LEU A 94 2.39 -22.25 12.29
N SER A 95 2.31 -20.92 12.17
CA SER A 95 2.01 -20.02 13.30
C SER A 95 0.50 -19.83 13.46
N LYS A 96 0.01 -19.81 14.70
CA LYS A 96 -1.41 -19.57 15.02
C LYS A 96 -1.85 -18.11 14.85
N LYS A 97 -0.93 -17.14 14.78
CA LYS A 97 -1.28 -15.73 14.59
C LYS A 97 -1.66 -15.49 13.13
N GLY A 98 -2.80 -14.86 12.87
CA GLY A 98 -3.32 -14.63 11.51
C GLY A 98 -3.15 -13.21 11.00
N PHE A 99 -3.70 -12.96 9.81
CA PHE A 99 -3.87 -11.62 9.25
C PHE A 99 -4.83 -10.79 10.12
N SER A 100 -4.49 -9.52 10.37
CA SER A 100 -5.34 -8.60 11.12
C SER A 100 -5.52 -7.26 10.41
N TRP A 101 -6.77 -6.89 10.15
CA TRP A 101 -7.12 -5.54 9.68
C TRP A 101 -6.84 -4.46 10.72
N LYS A 102 -6.74 -4.81 12.01
CA LYS A 102 -6.40 -3.85 13.08
C LYS A 102 -4.91 -3.53 13.15
N ASN A 103 -4.09 -4.13 12.27
CA ASN A 103 -2.66 -3.89 12.25
C ASN A 103 -2.38 -2.40 11.96
N PRO A 104 -1.65 -1.69 12.84
CA PRO A 104 -1.39 -0.26 12.68
C PRO A 104 -0.61 0.07 11.41
N ASN A 105 0.14 -0.89 10.85
CA ASN A 105 0.83 -0.70 9.58
C ASN A 105 -0.16 -0.55 8.42
N ILE A 106 -1.26 -1.33 8.42
CA ILE A 106 -2.29 -1.22 7.38
C ILE A 106 -2.99 0.14 7.50
N LEU A 107 -3.55 0.43 8.68
CA LEU A 107 -4.35 1.65 8.87
C LEU A 107 -3.52 2.93 8.75
N GLY A 108 -2.33 2.97 9.34
CA GLY A 108 -1.54 4.18 9.43
C GLY A 108 -0.68 4.47 8.21
N THR A 109 -0.39 3.46 7.39
CA THR A 109 0.52 3.64 6.24
C THR A 109 -0.10 3.23 4.92
N GLU A 110 -0.66 2.02 4.83
CA GLU A 110 -1.10 1.47 3.54
C GLU A 110 -2.42 2.10 3.07
N ILE A 111 -3.41 2.28 3.95
CA ILE A 111 -4.71 2.91 3.57
C ILE A 111 -4.52 4.35 3.09
N PRO A 112 -3.83 5.26 3.82
CA PRO A 112 -3.53 6.60 3.34
C PRO A 112 -2.76 6.61 2.02
N ARG A 113 -1.81 5.67 1.86
CA ARG A 113 -1.02 5.56 0.64
C ARG A 113 -1.92 5.20 -0.56
N THR A 114 -2.78 4.21 -0.42
CA THR A 114 -3.72 3.82 -1.48
C THR A 114 -4.69 4.95 -1.84
N LEU A 115 -5.23 5.66 -0.85
CA LEU A 115 -6.11 6.81 -1.10
C LEU A 115 -5.41 7.91 -1.91
N ARG A 116 -4.13 8.19 -1.62
CA ARG A 116 -3.35 9.12 -2.45
C ARG A 116 -3.09 8.60 -3.84
N PHE A 117 -2.88 7.29 -4.00
CA PHE A 117 -2.75 6.71 -5.33
C PHE A 117 -4.01 6.91 -6.19
N LEU A 118 -5.21 6.85 -5.59
CA LEU A 118 -6.47 7.13 -6.26
C LEU A 118 -6.60 8.60 -6.70
N CYS A 119 -5.84 9.54 -6.11
CA CYS A 119 -5.81 10.93 -6.56
C CYS A 119 -5.14 11.09 -7.94
N TYR A 120 -4.17 10.24 -8.30
CA TYR A 120 -3.34 10.47 -9.49
C TYR A 120 -4.11 10.34 -10.82
N PRO A 121 -4.97 9.33 -11.03
CA PRO A 121 -5.80 9.25 -12.24
C PRO A 121 -6.76 10.45 -12.37
N LEU A 122 -7.34 10.91 -11.26
CA LEU A 122 -8.22 12.09 -11.24
C LEU A 122 -7.46 13.36 -11.61
N LEU A 123 -6.22 13.50 -11.13
CA LEU A 123 -5.33 14.60 -11.49
C LEU A 123 -4.91 14.55 -12.95
N PHE A 124 -4.62 13.37 -13.48
CA PHE A 124 -4.31 13.21 -14.90
C PHE A 124 -5.53 13.57 -15.78
N LEU A 125 -6.72 13.11 -15.38
CA LEU A 125 -7.96 13.42 -16.08
C LEU A 125 -8.29 14.92 -16.04
N SER A 126 -8.07 15.60 -14.91
CA SER A 126 -8.32 17.05 -14.82
C SER A 126 -7.40 17.85 -15.73
N ILE A 127 -6.11 17.47 -15.83
CA ILE A 127 -5.15 18.08 -16.77
C ILE A 127 -5.54 17.78 -18.23
N TYR A 128 -5.97 16.56 -18.55
CA TYR A 128 -6.42 16.20 -19.89
C TYR A 128 -7.64 17.02 -20.34
N VAL A 129 -8.62 17.19 -19.45
CA VAL A 129 -9.81 18.02 -19.70
C VAL A 129 -9.41 19.48 -19.93
N LEU A 130 -8.52 20.04 -19.10
CA LEU A 130 -8.00 21.41 -19.27
C LEU A 130 -7.35 21.64 -20.64
N LYS A 131 -6.69 20.64 -21.21
CA LYS A 131 -6.02 20.74 -22.51
C LYS A 131 -6.98 20.68 -23.70
N SER A 132 -8.18 20.16 -23.51
CA SER A 132 -9.12 19.92 -24.59
C SER A 132 -9.91 21.21 -24.92
N PRO A 133 -10.22 21.55 -26.19
CA PRO A 133 -10.75 22.88 -26.57
C PRO A 133 -12.28 23.11 -26.44
N GLU A 134 -13.07 22.11 -26.03
CA GLU A 134 -14.54 22.28 -25.94
C GLU A 134 -15.02 23.26 -24.85
N THR A 135 -16.10 23.99 -25.16
CA THR A 135 -16.80 24.96 -24.31
C THR A 135 -17.77 24.24 -23.37
N GLY A 136 -17.48 24.18 -22.06
CA GLY A 136 -18.33 23.51 -21.04
C GLY A 136 -17.59 22.80 -19.90
N LYS A 137 -16.27 22.97 -19.77
CA LYS A 137 -15.41 22.08 -18.95
C LYS A 137 -15.26 22.46 -17.48
N TYR A 138 -15.58 23.71 -17.15
CA TYR A 138 -15.41 24.24 -15.81
C TYR A 138 -16.13 23.41 -14.71
N PRO A 139 -17.38 22.95 -14.87
CA PRO A 139 -18.03 22.09 -13.85
C PRO A 139 -17.31 20.75 -13.67
N LEU A 140 -16.89 20.10 -14.77
CA LEU A 140 -16.16 18.84 -14.72
C LEU A 140 -14.77 18.99 -14.06
N ILE A 141 -14.06 20.08 -14.35
CA ILE A 141 -12.76 20.40 -13.73
C ILE A 141 -12.93 20.64 -12.22
N MET A 142 -13.96 21.38 -11.81
CA MET A 142 -14.26 21.61 -10.39
C MET A 142 -14.59 20.30 -9.65
N LEU A 143 -15.30 19.38 -10.29
CA LEU A 143 -15.62 18.06 -9.74
C LEU A 143 -14.38 17.18 -9.56
N LEU A 144 -13.46 17.20 -10.53
CA LEU A 144 -12.21 16.44 -10.45
C LEU A 144 -11.27 17.03 -9.39
N ALA A 145 -11.16 18.36 -9.32
CA ALA A 145 -10.36 19.05 -8.32
C ALA A 145 -10.87 18.81 -6.89
N SER A 146 -12.20 18.86 -6.69
CA SER A 146 -12.80 18.56 -5.39
C SER A 146 -12.60 17.10 -4.98
N SER A 147 -12.73 16.16 -5.92
CA SER A 147 -12.48 14.73 -5.70
C SER A 147 -11.03 14.46 -5.27
N ILE A 148 -10.03 15.10 -5.91
CA ILE A 148 -8.62 15.01 -5.53
C ILE A 148 -8.42 15.52 -4.10
N GLY A 149 -8.99 16.67 -3.77
CA GLY A 149 -8.95 17.26 -2.43
C GLY A 149 -9.55 16.34 -1.36
N CYS A 150 -10.71 15.75 -1.63
CA CYS A 150 -11.38 14.80 -0.74
C CYS A 150 -10.51 13.57 -0.44
N PHE A 151 -9.96 12.91 -1.46
CA PHE A 151 -9.09 11.74 -1.25
C PHE A 151 -7.80 12.10 -0.50
N TYR A 152 -7.21 13.27 -0.78
CA TYR A 152 -6.03 13.74 -0.06
C TYR A 152 -6.32 14.02 1.42
N LEU A 153 -7.39 14.75 1.73
CA LEU A 153 -7.82 15.04 3.10
C LEU A 153 -8.19 13.76 3.86
N MET A 154 -8.92 12.84 3.23
CA MET A 154 -9.23 11.53 3.80
C MET A 154 -7.96 10.75 4.14
N SER A 155 -6.93 10.80 3.27
CA SER A 155 -5.64 10.16 3.56
C SER A 155 -4.94 10.74 4.78
N LEU A 156 -5.04 12.06 5.00
CA LEU A 156 -4.43 12.73 6.15
C LEU A 156 -5.15 12.38 7.43
N GLU A 157 -6.49 12.37 7.41
CA GLU A 157 -7.29 12.07 8.60
C GLU A 157 -7.11 10.62 9.04
N ILE A 158 -7.09 9.66 8.11
CA ILE A 158 -6.81 8.27 8.46
C ILE A 158 -5.40 8.11 9.05
N LYS A 159 -4.40 8.82 8.51
CA LYS A 159 -3.04 8.81 9.06
C LYS A 159 -3.01 9.43 10.47
N ARG A 160 -3.78 10.49 10.71
CA ARG A 160 -3.94 11.14 12.02
C ARG A 160 -4.58 10.19 13.03
N LEU A 161 -5.71 9.59 12.68
CA LEU A 161 -6.44 8.63 13.52
C LEU A 161 -5.59 7.40 13.86
N ALA A 162 -4.87 6.86 12.89
CA ALA A 162 -3.97 5.73 13.12
C ALA A 162 -2.81 6.05 14.07
N LYS A 163 -2.31 7.29 14.07
CA LYS A 163 -1.26 7.75 15.00
C LYS A 163 -1.78 7.91 16.43
N GLN A 164 -3.07 8.17 16.61
CA GLN A 164 -3.69 8.39 17.92
C GLN A 164 -3.94 7.09 18.73
N LYS A 165 -3.66 5.90 18.17
CA LYS A 165 -3.83 4.58 18.82
C LYS A 165 -5.23 4.31 19.43
N SER A 166 -6.24 5.14 19.15
CA SER A 166 -7.62 4.88 19.54
C SER A 166 -8.27 3.94 18.52
N SER A 167 -9.11 3.04 19.01
CA SER A 167 -9.83 2.03 18.21
C SER A 167 -10.49 2.64 16.97
N PHE A 168 -9.90 2.39 15.80
CA PHE A 168 -10.43 2.81 14.49
C PHE A 168 -11.89 2.38 14.26
N PHE A 169 -12.31 1.27 14.87
CA PHE A 169 -13.65 0.71 14.70
C PHE A 169 -14.72 1.32 15.61
N SER A 170 -14.36 2.09 16.65
CA SER A 170 -15.35 2.83 17.45
C SER A 170 -15.61 4.24 16.91
N LEU A 171 -15.03 4.59 15.75
CA LEU A 171 -14.97 5.95 15.24
C LEU A 171 -15.44 6.10 13.78
N ILE A 172 -16.18 5.13 13.24
CA ILE A 172 -17.14 5.45 12.15
C ILE A 172 -18.29 6.20 12.82
N ASN A 173 -18.02 7.46 13.15
CA ASN A 173 -19.01 8.37 13.66
C ASN A 173 -20.01 8.62 12.51
N PRO A 174 -21.34 8.51 12.71
CA PRO A 174 -22.33 8.74 11.65
C PRO A 174 -22.15 10.08 10.93
N ASN A 175 -21.50 11.05 11.58
CA ASN A 175 -21.10 12.32 10.98
C ASN A 175 -20.13 12.19 9.79
N TYR A 176 -19.28 11.16 9.73
CA TYR A 176 -18.41 10.91 8.57
C TYR A 176 -19.19 10.32 7.38
N LEU A 177 -20.19 9.48 7.65
CA LEU A 177 -21.16 9.03 6.65
C LEU A 177 -21.97 10.23 6.12
N ILE A 178 -22.28 11.19 6.98
CA ILE A 178 -22.93 12.45 6.60
C ILE A 178 -22.00 13.31 5.75
N ILE A 179 -20.70 13.45 6.08
CA ILE A 179 -19.76 14.20 5.24
C ILE A 179 -19.59 13.55 3.87
N VAL A 180 -19.43 12.22 3.81
CA VAL A 180 -19.37 11.48 2.54
C VAL A 180 -20.70 11.64 1.77
N ALA A 181 -21.85 11.57 2.43
CA ALA A 181 -23.17 11.78 1.81
C ALA A 181 -23.42 13.23 1.38
N ILE A 182 -22.88 14.22 2.09
CA ILE A 182 -22.91 15.64 1.68
C ILE A 182 -22.01 15.84 0.48
N CYS A 183 -20.81 15.26 0.46
CA CYS A 183 -19.93 15.29 -0.71
C CYS A 183 -20.57 14.58 -1.91
N LEU A 184 -21.21 13.42 -1.70
CA LEU A 184 -21.94 12.68 -2.74
C LEU A 184 -23.18 13.46 -3.21
N GLY A 185 -23.91 14.09 -2.30
CA GLY A 185 -25.09 14.90 -2.59
C GLY A 185 -24.73 16.19 -3.34
N PHE A 186 -23.61 16.81 -3.03
CA PHE A 186 -23.06 17.92 -3.80
C PHE A 186 -22.62 17.45 -5.21
N LEU A 187 -22.05 16.24 -5.29
CA LEU A 187 -21.70 15.58 -6.57
C LEU A 187 -22.93 15.36 -7.45
N ILE A 188 -24.02 14.82 -6.88
CA ILE A 188 -25.29 14.55 -7.57
C ILE A 188 -25.94 15.86 -8.01
N ARG A 189 -25.95 16.88 -7.14
CA ARG A 189 -26.54 18.20 -7.46
C ARG A 189 -25.75 18.95 -8.53
N CYS A 190 -24.44 18.72 -8.64
CA CYS A 190 -23.62 19.21 -9.75
C CYS A 190 -23.88 18.45 -11.07
N LEU A 191 -24.37 17.21 -11.01
CA LEU A 191 -24.77 16.41 -12.18
C LEU A 191 -26.20 16.74 -12.68
N GLU A 192 -27.05 17.32 -11.82
CA GLU A 192 -28.42 17.73 -12.16
C GLU A 192 -28.53 19.18 -12.70
N ILE A 193 -27.41 19.89 -12.91
CA ILE A 193 -27.39 21.28 -13.44
C ILE A 193 -27.14 21.31 -14.97
N GLU A 194 -27.28 20.19 -15.67
CA GLU A 194 -27.50 20.14 -17.13
C GLU A 194 -29.00 20.13 -17.46
#